data_AF-A0A0T2YQ51-F1
#
_entry.id   AF-A0A0T2YQ51-F1
#
_cell.length_a   1.000
_cell.length_b   1.000
_cell.length_c   1.000
_cell.angle_alpha   90.00
_cell.angle_beta   90.00
_cell.angle_gamma   90.00
#
_symmetry.space_group_name_H-M   'P 1'
#
loop_
_entity.id
_entity.type
_entity.pdbx_description
1 polymer ?
#
loop_
_entity_poly.entity_id
_entity_poly.type
_entity_poly.pdbx_seq_one_letter_code
_entity_poly.pdbx_strand_id
1 'polypeptide(L)'
;MTIERIDQPLQGERVVALSPEDASRAATDWRRRPNLFAGRTLTEATLQGRQSWQAGRLNHRAQALTAGVVRGLEVFALPGSGGTRLLIEPGQGLAVSGEDVVLARRAECRLDDLPVVAPPAWLQVQEGDAGEGGEATETDGLGLVNPRDVPEGITLADLRSSAGARLPRVGVLVLQPVTVDTAEFDPNDPCDRCPCGEGESDDSNVAAFEDWRINDGARLLWYPWPVEWRALPLTTLRLRNALAHTVFDAEAALRHGEALPWEAWGVPLALVGLSETGVVQWVDRASVVRQGGRAKEARLQRLAVGALGANSRLPALWQARIEQFAQQMAETPEPLPAPNVLADPYLRLPPCGLMPRSALDLSTVLTQPTLSSPFFPPGLGATPVARRGGGPGVSGSGE
;
A
#
# COMPACT_ATOMS: atom_id res chain seq x y z
N MET A 1 -16.80 -28.53 -23.29
CA MET A 1 -15.61 -28.83 -22.48
C MET A 1 -15.77 -30.26 -22.04
N THR A 2 -14.86 -31.15 -22.44
CA THR A 2 -14.93 -32.57 -22.09
C THR A 2 -14.02 -32.77 -20.88
N ILE A 3 -14.57 -33.07 -19.72
CA ILE A 3 -13.76 -33.45 -18.55
C ILE A 3 -13.26 -34.86 -18.85
N GLU A 4 -11.98 -34.98 -19.22
CA GLU A 4 -11.37 -36.27 -19.47
C GLU A 4 -11.21 -37.02 -18.14
N ARG A 5 -11.57 -38.30 -18.15
CA ARG A 5 -11.42 -39.17 -16.99
C ARG A 5 -9.93 -39.35 -16.73
N ILE A 6 -9.52 -39.40 -15.47
CA ILE A 6 -8.18 -39.91 -15.13
C ILE A 6 -8.14 -41.36 -15.61
N ASP A 7 -7.25 -41.67 -16.55
CA ASP A 7 -7.21 -42.99 -17.20
C ASP A 7 -6.89 -44.12 -16.21
N GLN A 8 -6.13 -43.80 -15.14
CA GLN A 8 -5.71 -44.74 -14.09
C GLN A 8 -5.73 -44.08 -12.71
N PRO A 9 -6.91 -43.88 -12.08
CA PRO A 9 -6.98 -43.29 -10.75
C PRO A 9 -6.45 -44.28 -9.70
N LEU A 10 -5.62 -43.79 -8.79
CA LEU A 10 -5.25 -44.56 -7.59
C LEU A 10 -6.49 -44.76 -6.70
N GLN A 11 -6.48 -45.81 -5.88
CA GLN A 11 -7.60 -46.08 -4.98
C GLN A 11 -7.78 -44.91 -3.99
N GLY A 12 -8.93 -44.23 -4.06
CA GLY A 12 -9.25 -43.06 -3.25
C GLY A 12 -8.91 -41.71 -3.90
N GLU A 13 -8.35 -41.70 -5.10
CA GLU A 13 -8.09 -40.49 -5.86
C GLU A 13 -9.40 -39.87 -6.35
N ARG A 14 -9.62 -38.61 -6.01
CA ARG A 14 -10.80 -37.82 -6.37
C ARG A 14 -10.36 -36.42 -6.78
N VAL A 15 -11.01 -35.85 -7.79
CA VAL A 15 -10.80 -34.44 -8.15
C VAL A 15 -11.21 -33.58 -6.96
N VAL A 16 -10.26 -32.86 -6.36
CA VAL A 16 -10.49 -32.02 -5.18
C VAL A 16 -10.93 -30.61 -5.58
N ALA A 17 -10.39 -30.10 -6.69
CA ALA A 17 -10.76 -28.82 -7.28
C ALA A 17 -10.33 -28.76 -8.76
N LEU A 18 -11.00 -27.92 -9.54
CA LEU A 18 -10.57 -27.52 -10.88
C LEU A 18 -10.07 -26.06 -10.81
N SER A 19 -8.99 -25.74 -11.53
CA SER A 19 -8.54 -24.36 -11.68
C SER A 19 -8.24 -24.08 -13.15
N PRO A 20 -9.05 -23.26 -13.84
CA PRO A 20 -10.28 -22.60 -13.38
C PRO A 20 -11.40 -23.59 -13.06
N GLU A 21 -12.35 -23.18 -12.21
CA GLU A 21 -13.41 -24.07 -11.68
C GLU A 21 -14.37 -24.60 -12.77
N ASP A 22 -14.60 -23.82 -13.82
CA ASP A 22 -15.45 -24.21 -14.94
C ASP A 22 -14.97 -23.61 -16.28
N ALA A 23 -15.63 -24.05 -17.37
CA ALA A 23 -15.32 -23.62 -18.73
C ALA A 23 -15.54 -22.13 -18.97
N SER A 24 -16.54 -21.54 -18.31
CA SER A 24 -16.92 -20.13 -18.48
C SER A 24 -15.88 -19.23 -17.81
N ARG A 25 -15.49 -19.56 -16.58
CA ARG A 25 -14.38 -18.94 -15.85
C ARG A 25 -13.06 -19.13 -16.61
N ALA A 26 -12.82 -20.31 -17.16
CA ALA A 26 -11.64 -20.54 -18.01
C ALA A 26 -11.66 -19.72 -19.31
N ALA A 27 -12.84 -19.41 -19.84
CA ALA A 27 -12.97 -18.58 -21.03
C ALA A 27 -12.66 -17.09 -20.76
N THR A 28 -12.81 -16.63 -19.51
CA THR A 28 -12.56 -15.25 -19.08
C THR A 28 -11.28 -15.08 -18.25
N ASP A 29 -10.62 -16.17 -17.84
CA ASP A 29 -9.35 -16.14 -17.09
C ASP A 29 -8.20 -15.60 -17.97
N TRP A 30 -7.34 -14.75 -17.40
CA TRP A 30 -6.14 -14.23 -18.04
C TRP A 30 -5.21 -15.33 -18.58
N ARG A 31 -5.26 -16.54 -18.01
CA ARG A 31 -4.47 -17.70 -18.45
C ARG A 31 -4.87 -18.19 -19.85
N ARG A 32 -6.05 -17.79 -20.35
CA ARG A 32 -6.51 -18.14 -21.70
C ARG A 32 -5.62 -17.47 -22.74
N ARG A 33 -4.89 -18.28 -23.51
CA ARG A 33 -4.14 -17.81 -24.67
C ARG A 33 -5.05 -17.79 -25.92
N PRO A 34 -5.21 -16.66 -26.61
CA PRO A 34 -5.92 -16.65 -27.89
C PRO A 34 -5.22 -17.52 -28.94
N ASN A 35 -6.00 -18.33 -29.67
CA ASN A 35 -5.50 -19.15 -30.77
C ASN A 35 -5.51 -18.33 -32.07
N LEU A 36 -4.34 -17.81 -32.47
CA LEU A 36 -4.15 -17.00 -33.67
C LEU A 36 -3.63 -17.87 -34.82
N PHE A 37 -4.34 -17.89 -35.94
CA PHE A 37 -3.96 -18.60 -37.16
C PHE A 37 -4.35 -17.78 -38.41
N ALA A 38 -3.70 -18.07 -39.54
CA ALA A 38 -3.94 -17.34 -40.79
C ALA A 38 -5.40 -17.51 -41.25
N GLY A 39 -6.03 -16.42 -41.68
CA GLY A 39 -7.44 -16.41 -42.12
C GLY A 39 -8.47 -16.21 -41.01
N ARG A 40 -8.04 -16.10 -39.74
CA ARG A 40 -8.93 -15.67 -38.64
C ARG A 40 -9.04 -14.15 -38.59
N THR A 41 -10.25 -13.64 -38.53
CA THR A 41 -10.50 -12.21 -38.28
C THR A 41 -10.01 -11.81 -36.88
N LEU A 42 -9.22 -10.75 -36.81
CA LEU A 42 -8.82 -10.15 -35.54
C LEU A 42 -9.98 -9.30 -35.00
N THR A 43 -10.41 -9.61 -33.78
CA THR A 43 -11.45 -8.85 -33.06
C THR A 43 -10.83 -8.17 -31.84
N GLU A 44 -11.49 -7.13 -31.35
CA GLU A 44 -11.14 -6.45 -30.09
C GLU A 44 -10.92 -7.46 -28.94
N ALA A 45 -11.88 -8.35 -28.68
CA ALA A 45 -11.77 -9.37 -27.64
C ALA A 45 -10.57 -10.31 -27.83
N THR A 46 -10.13 -10.55 -29.08
CA THR A 46 -8.94 -11.36 -29.37
C THR A 46 -7.66 -10.62 -29.00
N LEU A 47 -7.59 -9.31 -29.25
CA LEU A 47 -6.47 -8.46 -28.90
C LEU A 47 -6.39 -8.21 -27.38
N GLN A 48 -7.51 -7.86 -26.75
CA GLN A 48 -7.64 -7.72 -25.30
C GLN A 48 -7.22 -9.02 -24.59
N GLY A 49 -7.77 -10.17 -24.99
CA GLY A 49 -7.40 -11.46 -24.42
C GLY A 49 -5.90 -11.79 -24.56
N ARG A 50 -5.23 -11.33 -25.63
CA ARG A 50 -3.78 -11.49 -25.78
C ARG A 50 -3.01 -10.59 -24.82
N GLN A 51 -3.44 -9.34 -24.66
CA GLN A 51 -2.83 -8.39 -23.72
C GLN A 51 -2.99 -8.89 -22.28
N SER A 52 -4.19 -9.29 -21.86
CA SER A 52 -4.44 -9.86 -20.52
C SER A 52 -3.58 -11.11 -20.26
N TRP A 53 -3.41 -11.98 -21.27
CA TRP A 53 -2.53 -13.15 -21.14
C TRP A 53 -1.06 -12.78 -20.94
N GLN A 54 -0.56 -11.78 -21.66
CA GLN A 54 0.81 -11.29 -21.50
C GLN A 54 1.00 -10.59 -20.15
N ALA A 55 0.10 -9.68 -19.78
CA ALA A 55 0.11 -8.97 -18.51
C ALA A 55 0.06 -9.93 -17.32
N GLY A 56 -0.88 -10.88 -17.33
CA GLY A 56 -1.00 -11.88 -16.26
C GLY A 56 0.26 -12.76 -16.11
N ARG A 57 0.96 -13.08 -17.22
CA ARG A 57 2.26 -13.78 -17.16
C ARG A 57 3.36 -12.93 -16.51
N LEU A 58 3.38 -11.62 -16.76
CA LEU A 58 4.33 -10.70 -16.12
C LEU A 58 4.00 -10.53 -14.64
N ASN A 59 2.74 -10.26 -14.30
CA ASN A 59 2.27 -10.09 -12.93
C ASN A 59 2.55 -11.35 -12.10
N HIS A 60 2.26 -12.54 -12.63
CA HIS A 60 2.55 -13.79 -11.94
C HIS A 60 4.05 -13.99 -11.67
N ARG A 61 4.94 -13.57 -12.58
CA ARG A 61 6.39 -13.59 -12.33
C ARG A 61 6.79 -12.57 -11.28
N ALA A 62 6.20 -11.39 -11.31
CA ALA A 62 6.48 -10.32 -10.35
C ALA A 62 6.02 -10.67 -8.94
N GLN A 63 5.05 -11.57 -8.76
CA GLN A 63 4.69 -12.12 -7.45
C GLN A 63 5.86 -12.83 -6.73
N ALA A 64 6.90 -13.24 -7.45
CA ALA A 64 8.15 -13.76 -6.86
C ALA A 64 9.02 -12.66 -6.21
N LEU A 65 8.66 -11.39 -6.38
CA LEU A 65 9.31 -10.24 -5.75
C LEU A 65 8.49 -9.73 -4.55
N THR A 66 9.14 -9.03 -3.63
CA THR A 66 8.48 -8.35 -2.51
C THR A 66 7.62 -7.22 -3.01
N ALA A 67 6.37 -7.16 -2.53
CA ALA A 67 5.51 -6.01 -2.73
C ALA A 67 6.01 -4.82 -1.89
N GLY A 68 5.64 -3.61 -2.31
CA GLY A 68 6.01 -2.37 -1.64
C GLY A 68 6.57 -1.32 -2.61
N VAL A 69 7.12 -0.26 -2.06
CA VAL A 69 7.70 0.83 -2.83
C VAL A 69 9.11 0.45 -3.28
N VAL A 70 9.36 0.53 -4.59
CA VAL A 70 10.68 0.23 -5.18
C VAL A 70 11.56 1.48 -5.15
N ARG A 71 11.00 2.64 -5.49
CA ARG A 71 11.67 3.94 -5.46
C ARG A 71 10.65 5.09 -5.43
N GLY A 72 11.00 6.20 -4.78
CA GLY A 72 10.16 7.41 -4.76
C GLY A 72 8.82 7.18 -4.05
N LEU A 73 7.74 7.70 -4.63
CA LEU A 73 6.38 7.65 -4.06
C LEU A 73 6.35 8.21 -2.63
N GLU A 74 7.09 9.28 -2.38
CA GLU A 74 7.05 10.00 -1.11
C GLU A 74 5.75 10.80 -1.03
N VAL A 75 5.13 10.80 0.15
CA VAL A 75 3.84 11.47 0.38
C VAL A 75 4.02 12.62 1.36
N PHE A 76 3.52 13.78 0.97
CA PHE A 76 3.48 14.97 1.80
C PHE A 76 2.05 15.47 1.92
N ALA A 77 1.66 15.90 3.13
CA ALA A 77 0.41 16.58 3.36
C ALA A 77 0.69 18.06 3.60
N LEU A 78 0.08 18.93 2.79
CA LEU A 78 0.15 20.38 2.93
C LEU A 78 -1.23 20.93 3.30
N PRO A 79 -1.31 21.92 4.21
CA PRO A 79 -2.53 22.68 4.38
C PRO A 79 -2.81 23.48 3.09
N GLY A 80 -4.06 23.47 2.61
CA GLY A 80 -4.48 24.19 1.42
C GLY A 80 -5.82 24.90 1.61
N SER A 81 -6.15 25.81 0.70
CA SER A 81 -7.46 26.46 0.65
C SER A 81 -8.54 25.41 0.35
N GLY A 82 -9.34 25.10 1.36
CA GLY A 82 -10.43 24.12 1.28
C GLY A 82 -10.11 22.74 1.84
N GLY A 83 -8.94 22.48 2.40
CA GLY A 83 -8.62 21.19 3.04
C GLY A 83 -7.15 20.80 2.89
N THR A 84 -6.82 19.57 3.24
CA THR A 84 -5.45 19.04 3.06
C THR A 84 -5.20 18.64 1.61
N ARG A 85 -4.10 19.15 1.03
CA ARG A 85 -3.58 18.72 -0.27
C ARG A 85 -2.51 17.66 -0.06
N LEU A 86 -2.59 16.58 -0.81
CA LEU A 86 -1.62 15.50 -0.84
C LEU A 86 -0.71 15.68 -2.06
N LEU A 87 0.59 15.64 -1.82
CA LEU A 87 1.65 15.63 -2.81
C LEU A 87 2.27 14.24 -2.83
N ILE A 88 2.30 13.60 -3.99
CA ILE A 88 2.93 12.30 -4.19
C ILE A 88 4.05 12.48 -5.22
N GLU A 89 5.28 12.25 -4.78
CA GLU A 89 6.45 12.36 -5.66
C GLU A 89 6.49 11.22 -6.69
N PRO A 90 7.07 11.46 -7.88
CA PRO A 90 7.29 10.42 -8.88
C PRO A 90 7.96 9.19 -8.28
N GLY A 91 7.61 8.02 -8.78
CA GLY A 91 8.16 6.77 -8.28
C GLY A 91 7.50 5.53 -8.83
N GLN A 92 7.88 4.40 -8.25
CA GLN A 92 7.41 3.09 -8.66
C GLN A 92 7.20 2.19 -7.44
N GLY A 93 6.13 1.41 -7.48
CA GLY A 93 5.82 0.37 -6.50
C GLY A 93 5.37 -0.91 -7.16
N LEU A 94 5.37 -2.00 -6.39
CA LEU A 94 4.89 -3.31 -6.81
C LEU A 94 3.81 -3.79 -5.84
N ALA A 95 2.63 -4.12 -6.35
CA ALA A 95 1.50 -4.62 -5.56
C ALA A 95 1.66 -6.12 -5.26
N VAL A 96 0.89 -6.65 -4.29
CA VAL A 96 0.87 -8.09 -3.99
C VAL A 96 0.33 -8.91 -5.17
N SER A 97 -0.53 -8.32 -6.01
CA SER A 97 -0.99 -8.93 -7.27
C SER A 97 0.14 -9.18 -8.27
N GLY A 98 1.29 -8.51 -8.10
CA GLY A 98 2.40 -8.51 -9.05
C GLY A 98 2.31 -7.41 -10.11
N GLU A 99 1.23 -6.63 -10.12
CA GLU A 99 1.13 -5.43 -10.93
C GLU A 99 2.03 -4.34 -10.37
N ASP A 100 2.68 -3.57 -11.25
CA ASP A 100 3.43 -2.39 -10.87
C ASP A 100 2.58 -1.12 -10.99
N VAL A 101 2.91 -0.14 -10.16
CA VAL A 101 2.37 1.22 -10.24
C VAL A 101 3.51 2.15 -10.53
N VAL A 102 3.37 2.96 -11.58
CA VAL A 102 4.38 3.94 -11.98
C VAL A 102 3.73 5.32 -11.99
N LEU A 103 4.28 6.21 -11.16
CA LEU A 103 3.91 7.61 -11.17
C LEU A 103 5.06 8.39 -11.83
N ALA A 104 4.87 8.78 -13.09
CA ALA A 104 5.90 9.44 -13.89
C ALA A 104 6.15 10.91 -13.49
N ARG A 105 5.13 11.59 -12.96
CA ARG A 105 5.16 13.00 -12.58
C ARG A 105 4.52 13.16 -11.21
N ARG A 106 4.90 14.21 -10.47
CA ARG A 106 4.29 14.51 -9.17
C ARG A 106 2.77 14.59 -9.33
N ALA A 107 2.05 13.84 -8.50
CA ALA A 107 0.60 13.94 -8.41
C ALA A 107 0.23 14.85 -7.25
N GLU A 108 -0.83 15.64 -7.46
CA GLU A 108 -1.42 16.49 -6.44
C GLU A 108 -2.93 16.30 -6.44
N CYS A 109 -3.50 16.10 -5.26
CA CYS A 109 -4.94 15.94 -5.09
C CYS A 109 -5.37 16.43 -3.70
N ARG A 110 -6.67 16.68 -3.51
CA ARG A 110 -7.21 16.95 -2.17
C ARG A 110 -7.53 15.63 -1.49
N LEU A 111 -7.28 15.55 -0.19
CA LEU A 111 -7.59 14.35 0.59
C LEU A 111 -9.08 14.00 0.51
N ASP A 112 -9.95 15.00 0.58
CA ASP A 112 -11.41 14.83 0.56
C ASP A 112 -11.94 14.31 -0.79
N ASP A 113 -11.19 14.47 -1.88
CA ASP A 113 -11.59 14.04 -3.23
C ASP A 113 -11.20 12.57 -3.51
N LEU A 114 -10.51 11.91 -2.57
CA LEU A 114 -10.04 10.55 -2.79
C LEU A 114 -11.21 9.55 -2.81
N PRO A 115 -11.23 8.60 -3.77
CA PRO A 115 -12.08 7.43 -3.69
C PRO A 115 -11.77 6.60 -2.44
N VAL A 116 -12.80 6.00 -1.85
CA VAL A 116 -12.68 5.27 -0.58
C VAL A 116 -12.91 3.78 -0.76
N VAL A 117 -12.08 2.96 -0.11
CA VAL A 117 -12.27 1.51 0.01
C VAL A 117 -13.13 1.21 1.24
N ALA A 118 -14.43 1.08 1.06
CA ALA A 118 -15.38 0.93 2.17
C ALA A 118 -16.22 -0.35 2.07
N PRO A 119 -16.70 -0.90 3.20
CA PRO A 119 -17.71 -1.93 3.18
C PRO A 119 -19.00 -1.40 2.52
N PRO A 120 -19.73 -2.21 1.73
CA PRO A 120 -20.97 -1.79 1.08
C PRO A 120 -22.01 -1.18 2.04
N ALA A 121 -22.04 -1.64 3.30
CA ALA A 121 -22.95 -1.13 4.33
C ALA A 121 -22.71 0.35 4.70
N TRP A 122 -21.50 0.89 4.49
CA TRP A 122 -21.21 2.31 4.74
C TRP A 122 -21.67 3.22 3.61
N LEU A 123 -22.03 2.63 2.47
CA LEU A 123 -22.36 3.34 1.23
C LEU A 123 -23.86 3.53 1.02
N GLN A 124 -24.70 2.91 1.86
CA GLN A 124 -26.13 3.17 1.87
C GLN A 124 -26.41 4.49 2.59
N VAL A 125 -26.77 5.53 1.84
CA VAL A 125 -27.40 6.73 2.38
C VAL A 125 -28.74 6.28 2.98
N GLN A 126 -28.89 6.30 4.30
CA GLN A 126 -30.20 6.15 4.93
C GLN A 126 -31.03 7.38 4.57
N GLU A 127 -31.86 7.28 3.53
CA GLU A 127 -33.01 8.16 3.36
C GLU A 127 -33.98 7.89 4.50
N GLY A 128 -33.91 8.74 5.53
CA GLY A 128 -34.92 8.84 6.58
C GLY A 128 -35.03 7.62 7.50
N ASP A 129 -34.16 7.54 8.50
CA ASP A 129 -34.65 7.18 9.82
C ASP A 129 -33.83 7.87 10.92
N ALA A 130 -34.50 8.74 11.67
CA ALA A 130 -34.00 9.23 12.94
C ALA A 130 -34.48 8.23 14.01
N GLY A 131 -33.79 7.09 14.11
CA GLY A 131 -34.20 6.04 15.01
C GLY A 131 -33.19 4.90 15.04
N GLU A 132 -32.64 4.65 16.22
CA GLU A 132 -31.83 3.49 16.61
C GLU A 132 -30.44 3.41 15.97
N GLY A 133 -29.44 3.76 16.78
CA GLY A 133 -28.04 3.54 16.47
C GLY A 133 -27.80 2.08 16.13
N GLY A 134 -27.59 1.81 14.84
CA GLY A 134 -27.09 0.54 14.37
C GLY A 134 -25.82 0.23 15.13
N GLU A 135 -25.89 -0.80 15.98
CA GLU A 135 -24.77 -1.33 16.73
C GLU A 135 -23.59 -1.45 15.77
N ALA A 136 -22.46 -0.85 16.16
CA ALA A 136 -21.18 -1.18 15.56
C ALA A 136 -21.11 -2.69 15.58
N THR A 137 -21.12 -3.32 14.40
CA THR A 137 -21.04 -4.76 14.24
C THR A 137 -19.98 -5.24 15.21
N GLU A 138 -20.39 -6.08 16.16
CA GLU A 138 -19.50 -6.58 17.20
C GLU A 138 -18.16 -6.92 16.55
N THR A 139 -17.06 -6.51 17.19
CA THR A 139 -15.75 -7.02 16.83
C THR A 139 -15.86 -8.53 16.93
N ASP A 140 -16.02 -9.22 15.80
CA ASP A 140 -16.17 -10.67 15.80
C ASP A 140 -14.92 -11.33 16.40
N GLY A 141 -13.85 -10.57 16.70
CA GLY A 141 -12.66 -11.02 17.43
C GLY A 141 -11.81 -11.99 16.61
N LEU A 142 -12.35 -12.45 15.47
CA LEU A 142 -11.74 -13.35 14.52
C LEU A 142 -10.68 -12.67 13.63
N GLY A 143 -10.58 -11.33 13.67
CA GLY A 143 -9.61 -10.57 12.87
C GLY A 143 -9.87 -10.67 11.36
N LEU A 144 -11.12 -10.87 10.96
CA LEU A 144 -11.54 -10.91 9.56
C LEU A 144 -12.00 -9.52 9.12
N VAL A 145 -11.61 -9.13 7.91
CA VAL A 145 -11.99 -7.85 7.31
C VAL A 145 -13.26 -8.05 6.50
N ASN A 146 -14.24 -7.16 6.66
CA ASN A 146 -15.46 -7.20 5.87
C ASN A 146 -15.14 -7.03 4.37
N PRO A 147 -15.95 -7.61 3.46
CA PRO A 147 -15.84 -7.34 2.03
C PRO A 147 -15.93 -5.84 1.76
N ARG A 148 -15.07 -5.32 0.89
CA ARG A 148 -14.95 -3.89 0.56
C ARG A 148 -14.93 -3.69 -0.94
N ASP A 149 -15.40 -2.54 -1.38
CA ASP A 149 -15.36 -2.11 -2.78
C ASP A 149 -14.92 -0.65 -2.89
N VAL A 150 -14.59 -0.21 -4.12
CA VAL A 150 -14.39 1.20 -4.46
C VAL A 150 -15.61 1.68 -5.24
N PRO A 151 -16.61 2.28 -4.57
CA PRO A 151 -17.76 2.84 -5.26
C PRO A 151 -17.36 3.90 -6.27
N GLU A 152 -18.02 3.87 -7.44
CA GLU A 152 -17.86 4.89 -8.45
C GLU A 152 -18.47 6.22 -7.98
N GLY A 153 -17.69 7.30 -8.13
CA GLY A 153 -18.15 8.66 -7.86
C GLY A 153 -18.28 9.05 -6.37
N ILE A 154 -18.10 8.13 -5.42
CA ILE A 154 -18.14 8.44 -3.98
C ILE A 154 -16.74 8.78 -3.48
N THR A 155 -16.62 9.96 -2.88
CA THR A 155 -15.37 10.49 -2.33
C THR A 155 -15.30 10.36 -0.81
N LEU A 156 -14.13 10.65 -0.24
CA LEU A 156 -13.95 10.73 1.21
C LEU A 156 -14.83 11.82 1.82
N ALA A 157 -15.08 12.93 1.13
CA ALA A 157 -15.99 13.97 1.58
C ALA A 157 -17.42 13.44 1.78
N ASP A 158 -17.92 12.67 0.81
CA ASP A 158 -19.26 12.10 0.84
C ASP A 158 -19.40 11.07 1.97
N LEU A 159 -18.36 10.23 2.14
CA LEU A 159 -18.34 9.24 3.20
C LEU A 159 -18.24 9.88 4.59
N ARG A 160 -17.46 10.96 4.75
CA ARG A 160 -17.41 11.72 6.01
C ARG A 160 -18.77 12.30 6.38
N SER A 161 -19.49 12.80 5.39
CA SER A 161 -20.81 13.40 5.57
C SER A 161 -21.88 12.37 5.95
N SER A 162 -21.80 11.15 5.40
CA SER A 162 -22.79 10.07 5.61
C SER A 162 -22.44 9.12 6.78
N ALA A 163 -21.19 8.71 6.92
CA ALA A 163 -20.75 7.80 7.98
C ALA A 163 -20.56 8.52 9.33
N GLY A 164 -20.24 9.82 9.30
CA GLY A 164 -20.04 10.64 10.50
C GLY A 164 -19.02 10.04 11.45
N ALA A 165 -19.40 9.84 12.71
CA ALA A 165 -18.53 9.28 13.75
C ALA A 165 -18.13 7.81 13.52
N ARG A 166 -18.80 7.08 12.61
CA ARG A 166 -18.43 5.70 12.26
C ARG A 166 -17.16 5.62 11.43
N LEU A 167 -16.80 6.70 10.73
CA LEU A 167 -15.59 6.71 9.92
C LEU A 167 -14.34 6.80 10.82
N PRO A 168 -13.41 5.84 10.74
CA PRO A 168 -12.17 5.89 11.49
C PRO A 168 -11.36 7.13 11.13
N ARG A 169 -10.80 7.79 12.15
CA ARG A 169 -9.94 8.98 11.99
C ARG A 169 -8.54 8.65 11.47
N VAL A 170 -8.31 7.42 11.06
CA VAL A 170 -7.05 6.94 10.53
C VAL A 170 -7.34 6.16 9.25
N GLY A 171 -6.51 6.34 8.26
CA GLY A 171 -6.56 5.56 7.04
C GLY A 171 -5.19 5.34 6.44
N VAL A 172 -5.13 4.38 5.53
CA VAL A 172 -3.95 4.05 4.74
C VAL A 172 -4.17 4.59 3.34
N LEU A 173 -3.21 5.36 2.84
CA LEU A 173 -3.16 5.76 1.44
C LEU A 173 -2.61 4.59 0.62
N VAL A 174 -3.36 4.17 -0.40
CA VAL A 174 -2.99 3.05 -1.27
C VAL A 174 -2.98 3.51 -2.72
N LEU A 175 -1.88 3.27 -3.43
CA LEU A 175 -1.79 3.50 -4.86
C LEU A 175 -2.15 2.22 -5.60
N GLN A 176 -3.32 2.21 -6.22
CA GLN A 176 -3.87 1.07 -6.94
C GLN A 176 -3.47 1.13 -8.42
N PRO A 177 -2.97 0.02 -9.01
CA PRO A 177 -2.85 -0.10 -10.46
C PRO A 177 -4.24 -0.15 -11.10
N VAL A 178 -4.47 0.66 -12.13
CA VAL A 178 -5.72 0.70 -12.88
C VAL A 178 -5.42 0.71 -14.37
N THR A 179 -6.35 0.22 -15.17
CA THR A 179 -6.33 0.40 -16.62
C THR A 179 -7.43 1.39 -16.99
N VAL A 180 -7.15 2.28 -17.94
CA VAL A 180 -8.09 3.30 -18.39
C VAL A 180 -8.16 3.27 -19.91
N ASP A 181 -9.37 3.20 -20.43
CA ASP A 181 -9.63 3.39 -21.85
C ASP A 181 -9.56 4.88 -22.18
N THR A 182 -8.70 5.22 -23.13
CA THR A 182 -8.50 6.59 -23.59
C THR A 182 -8.60 6.63 -25.10
N ALA A 183 -9.32 7.59 -25.65
CA ALA A 183 -9.24 7.95 -27.06
C ALA A 183 -8.50 9.29 -27.18
N GLU A 184 -7.54 9.36 -28.10
CA GLU A 184 -6.93 10.63 -28.49
C GLU A 184 -7.81 11.22 -29.59
N PHE A 185 -8.38 12.39 -29.34
CA PHE A 185 -9.23 13.12 -30.28
C PHE A 185 -8.75 14.56 -30.36
N ASP A 186 -8.44 15.06 -31.55
CA ASP A 186 -8.23 16.50 -31.76
C ASP A 186 -9.58 17.17 -32.03
N PRO A 187 -10.12 17.96 -31.08
CA PRO A 187 -11.37 18.69 -31.31
C PRO A 187 -11.31 19.70 -32.45
N ASN A 188 -10.12 20.00 -32.97
CA ASN A 188 -9.93 20.93 -34.08
C ASN A 188 -9.64 20.23 -35.42
N ASP A 189 -9.53 18.90 -35.45
CA ASP A 189 -9.44 18.16 -36.71
C ASP A 189 -10.84 17.73 -37.17
N PRO A 190 -11.41 18.37 -38.21
CA PRO A 190 -12.74 18.02 -38.72
C PRO A 190 -12.76 16.63 -39.38
N CYS A 191 -11.60 16.04 -39.69
CA CYS A 191 -11.48 14.72 -40.30
C CYS A 191 -11.42 13.58 -39.26
N ASP A 192 -11.02 13.85 -38.01
CA ASP A 192 -10.84 12.82 -36.95
C ASP A 192 -12.14 12.05 -36.63
N ARG A 193 -13.31 12.68 -36.85
CA ARG A 193 -14.63 12.08 -36.63
C ARG A 193 -15.47 11.93 -37.90
N CYS A 194 -14.89 12.24 -39.06
CA CYS A 194 -15.62 12.21 -40.32
C CYS A 194 -15.45 10.84 -41.00
N PRO A 195 -16.55 10.13 -41.34
CA PRO A 195 -16.48 9.02 -42.27
C PRO A 195 -16.09 9.57 -43.64
N CYS A 196 -14.79 9.68 -43.92
CA CYS A 196 -14.28 10.21 -45.19
C CYS A 196 -14.56 9.20 -46.32
N GLY A 197 -15.80 9.17 -46.82
CA GLY A 197 -16.26 8.31 -47.90
C GLY A 197 -17.57 8.81 -48.49
N GLU A 198 -17.75 8.64 -49.81
CA GLU A 198 -18.96 9.05 -50.52
C GLU A 198 -20.19 8.29 -49.99
N GLY A 199 -21.01 8.98 -49.20
CA GLY A 199 -22.25 8.46 -48.65
C GLY A 199 -22.40 8.82 -47.17
N GLU A 200 -22.73 10.08 -46.90
CA GLU A 200 -23.34 10.49 -45.64
C GLU A 200 -24.60 9.64 -45.42
N SER A 201 -24.45 8.57 -44.65
CA SER A 201 -25.58 7.86 -44.07
C SER A 201 -25.52 8.16 -42.58
N ASP A 202 -26.64 8.59 -42.02
CA ASP A 202 -26.84 8.87 -40.58
C ASP A 202 -26.52 7.65 -39.67
N ASP A 203 -26.14 6.50 -40.25
CA ASP A 203 -25.83 5.22 -39.60
C ASP A 203 -24.32 4.94 -39.46
N SER A 204 -23.43 5.84 -39.90
CA SER A 204 -21.98 5.64 -39.72
C SER A 204 -21.59 5.84 -38.25
N ASN A 205 -21.21 4.76 -37.57
CA ASN A 205 -20.76 4.82 -36.18
C ASN A 205 -19.41 5.54 -36.08
N VAL A 206 -19.44 6.82 -35.70
CA VAL A 206 -18.25 7.69 -35.51
C VAL A 206 -17.24 7.07 -34.53
N ALA A 207 -17.70 6.29 -33.55
CA ALA A 207 -16.83 5.59 -32.60
C ALA A 207 -15.90 4.55 -33.26
N ALA A 208 -16.19 4.09 -34.48
CA ALA A 208 -15.34 3.17 -35.22
C ALA A 208 -14.04 3.82 -35.74
N PHE A 209 -13.98 5.15 -35.78
CA PHE A 209 -12.83 5.92 -36.25
C PHE A 209 -11.97 6.48 -35.10
N GLU A 210 -12.45 6.36 -33.86
CA GLU A 210 -11.72 6.81 -32.67
C GLU A 210 -10.59 5.82 -32.35
N ASP A 211 -9.37 6.33 -32.14
CA ASP A 211 -8.22 5.51 -31.73
C ASP A 211 -8.28 5.23 -30.21
N TRP A 212 -9.11 4.25 -29.86
CA TRP A 212 -9.24 3.75 -28.49
C TRP A 212 -8.00 2.95 -28.09
N ARG A 213 -7.37 3.36 -26.99
CA ARG A 213 -6.18 2.74 -26.40
C ARG A 213 -6.43 2.44 -24.93
N ILE A 214 -5.96 1.29 -24.47
CA ILE A 214 -5.87 0.95 -23.05
C ILE A 214 -4.53 1.47 -22.54
N ASN A 215 -4.57 2.31 -21.51
CA ASN A 215 -3.39 2.82 -20.83
C ASN A 215 -3.33 2.31 -19.39
N ASP A 216 -2.12 1.94 -18.96
CA ASP A 216 -1.83 1.67 -17.56
C ASP A 216 -1.79 2.98 -16.78
N GLY A 217 -2.43 2.99 -15.62
CA GLY A 217 -2.54 4.15 -14.74
C GLY A 217 -2.42 3.76 -13.27
N ALA A 218 -2.47 4.78 -12.42
CA ALA A 218 -2.46 4.61 -10.98
C ALA A 218 -3.53 5.50 -10.35
N ARG A 219 -4.34 4.91 -9.48
CA ARG A 219 -5.40 5.58 -8.72
C ARG A 219 -5.03 5.62 -7.25
N LEU A 220 -5.05 6.81 -6.64
CA LEU A 220 -4.84 6.95 -5.21
C LEU A 220 -6.16 6.70 -4.47
N LEU A 221 -6.12 5.83 -3.46
CA LEU A 221 -7.28 5.43 -2.66
C LEU A 221 -7.07 5.78 -1.19
N TRP A 222 -8.16 6.13 -0.52
CA TRP A 222 -8.25 6.14 0.92
C TRP A 222 -8.77 4.79 1.41
N TYR A 223 -7.98 4.08 2.23
CA TYR A 223 -8.42 2.87 2.92
C TYR A 223 -8.67 3.22 4.40
N PRO A 224 -9.92 3.37 4.86
CA PRO A 224 -10.22 3.61 6.27
C PRO A 224 -9.74 2.45 7.12
N TRP A 225 -9.11 2.75 8.26
CA TRP A 225 -8.59 1.73 9.16
C TRP A 225 -9.66 0.67 9.49
N PRO A 226 -9.39 -0.63 9.26
CA PRO A 226 -10.40 -1.66 9.44
C PRO A 226 -10.55 -1.96 10.94
N VAL A 227 -11.49 -1.31 11.59
CA VAL A 227 -11.77 -1.46 13.04
C VAL A 227 -12.23 -2.87 13.39
N GLU A 228 -12.87 -3.56 12.45
CA GLU A 228 -13.26 -4.97 12.52
C GLU A 228 -12.05 -5.92 12.56
N TRP A 229 -10.93 -5.50 11.95
CA TRP A 229 -9.68 -6.26 11.97
C TRP A 229 -8.88 -5.97 13.24
N ARG A 230 -8.72 -4.68 13.57
CA ARG A 230 -8.00 -4.21 14.76
C ARG A 230 -8.66 -2.94 15.28
N ALA A 231 -9.08 -2.95 16.55
CA ALA A 231 -9.58 -1.76 17.21
C ALA A 231 -8.50 -0.65 17.26
N LEU A 232 -8.94 0.62 17.19
CA LEU A 232 -8.04 1.75 17.37
C LEU A 232 -7.54 1.80 18.83
N PRO A 233 -6.25 2.10 19.06
CA PRO A 233 -5.74 2.31 20.41
C PRO A 233 -6.50 3.43 21.12
N LEU A 234 -6.84 3.22 22.39
CA LEU A 234 -7.54 4.22 23.22
C LEU A 234 -6.66 5.45 23.55
N THR A 235 -5.36 5.39 23.28
CA THR A 235 -4.40 6.46 23.58
C THR A 235 -4.40 7.50 22.47
N THR A 236 -4.77 8.74 22.76
CA THR A 236 -4.75 9.86 21.79
C THR A 236 -3.34 10.42 21.58
N LEU A 237 -2.59 10.70 22.65
CA LEU A 237 -1.24 11.28 22.57
C LEU A 237 -0.19 10.33 21.93
N ARG A 238 -0.40 9.02 22.06
CA ARG A 238 0.51 7.97 21.56
C ARG A 238 -0.05 7.22 20.35
N LEU A 239 -1.13 7.73 19.76
CA LEU A 239 -1.92 7.03 18.75
C LEU A 239 -1.05 6.57 17.57
N ARG A 240 -0.22 7.46 17.04
CA ARG A 240 0.68 7.17 15.90
C ARG A 240 1.61 6.00 16.19
N ASN A 241 2.37 6.06 17.29
CA ASN A 241 3.32 5.00 17.66
C ASN A 241 2.59 3.68 17.99
N ALA A 242 1.46 3.75 18.70
CA ALA A 242 0.67 2.56 19.03
C ALA A 242 0.11 1.87 17.76
N LEU A 243 -0.37 2.64 16.77
CA LEU A 243 -0.84 2.12 15.50
C LEU A 243 0.28 1.53 14.66
N ALA A 244 1.43 2.22 14.55
CA ALA A 244 2.59 1.71 13.85
C ALA A 244 3.00 0.33 14.37
N HIS A 245 3.09 0.18 15.70
CA HIS A 245 3.41 -1.10 16.32
C HIS A 245 2.30 -2.14 16.18
N THR A 246 1.02 -1.73 16.08
CA THR A 246 -0.08 -2.64 15.74
C THR A 246 0.11 -3.24 14.34
N VAL A 247 0.52 -2.41 13.38
CA VAL A 247 0.85 -2.87 12.02
C VAL A 247 2.07 -3.80 12.04
N PHE A 248 3.15 -3.43 12.75
CA PHE A 248 4.35 -4.25 12.82
C PHE A 248 4.09 -5.61 13.49
N ASP A 249 3.30 -5.65 14.55
CA ASP A 249 2.96 -6.92 15.21
C ASP A 249 2.09 -7.80 14.31
N ALA A 250 1.13 -7.19 13.61
CA ALA A 250 0.30 -7.90 12.65
C ALA A 250 1.14 -8.46 11.49
N GLU A 251 2.03 -7.68 10.91
CA GLU A 251 2.92 -8.11 9.83
C GLU A 251 3.88 -9.22 10.27
N ALA A 252 4.42 -9.13 11.49
CA ALA A 252 5.28 -10.18 12.05
C ALA A 252 4.54 -11.51 12.26
N ALA A 253 3.22 -11.48 12.42
CA ALA A 253 2.38 -12.67 12.60
C ALA A 253 1.89 -13.28 11.28
N LEU A 254 2.06 -12.60 10.14
CA LEU A 254 1.62 -13.10 8.84
C LEU A 254 2.41 -14.34 8.40
N ARG A 255 1.69 -15.33 7.89
CA ARG A 255 2.29 -16.51 7.26
C ARG A 255 2.77 -16.19 5.85
N HIS A 256 3.52 -17.12 5.27
CA HIS A 256 3.96 -17.00 3.89
C HIS A 256 2.77 -16.88 2.93
N GLY A 257 2.79 -15.86 2.07
CA GLY A 257 1.71 -15.58 1.12
C GLY A 257 0.55 -14.73 1.67
N GLU A 258 0.47 -14.53 2.98
CA GLU A 258 -0.53 -13.64 3.57
C GLU A 258 -0.12 -12.17 3.42
N ALA A 259 -1.10 -11.28 3.41
CA ALA A 259 -0.90 -9.85 3.24
C ALA A 259 -1.79 -9.07 4.21
N LEU A 260 -1.41 -7.83 4.52
CA LEU A 260 -2.24 -6.91 5.28
C LEU A 260 -3.47 -6.50 4.45
N PRO A 261 -4.58 -6.09 5.09
CA PRO A 261 -5.85 -5.86 4.40
C PRO A 261 -5.79 -4.90 3.21
N TRP A 262 -4.98 -3.85 3.32
CA TRP A 262 -4.81 -2.83 2.28
C TRP A 262 -3.82 -3.24 1.17
N GLU A 263 -2.93 -4.20 1.41
CA GLU A 263 -1.93 -4.64 0.40
C GLU A 263 -2.58 -5.37 -0.79
N ALA A 264 -3.79 -5.90 -0.60
CA ALA A 264 -4.59 -6.49 -1.67
C ALA A 264 -5.11 -5.45 -2.68
N TRP A 265 -5.16 -4.17 -2.30
CA TRP A 265 -5.70 -3.09 -3.13
C TRP A 265 -4.65 -2.36 -3.95
N GLY A 266 -3.37 -2.54 -3.65
CA GLY A 266 -2.27 -1.85 -4.33
C GLY A 266 -1.05 -1.67 -3.44
N VAL A 267 -0.30 -0.61 -3.70
CA VAL A 267 0.92 -0.27 -2.95
C VAL A 267 0.59 0.72 -1.84
N PRO A 268 0.71 0.36 -0.55
CA PRO A 268 0.51 1.31 0.53
C PRO A 268 1.61 2.38 0.48
N LEU A 269 1.22 3.64 0.71
CA LEU A 269 2.11 4.80 0.65
C LEU A 269 2.34 5.47 2.00
N ALA A 270 1.30 5.57 2.83
CA ALA A 270 1.40 6.15 4.17
C ALA A 270 0.18 5.83 5.03
N LEU A 271 0.38 5.77 6.34
CA LEU A 271 -0.67 5.84 7.34
C LEU A 271 -0.94 7.32 7.67
N VAL A 272 -2.19 7.75 7.66
CA VAL A 272 -2.56 9.16 7.88
C VAL A 272 -3.50 9.24 9.07
N GLY A 273 -3.18 10.13 10.01
CA GLY A 273 -4.03 10.45 11.15
C GLY A 273 -4.75 11.78 10.96
N LEU A 274 -6.05 11.78 11.21
CA LEU A 274 -6.93 12.94 11.11
C LEU A 274 -7.34 13.43 12.51
N SER A 275 -7.51 14.74 12.64
CA SER A 275 -8.15 15.37 13.79
C SER A 275 -9.65 15.07 13.83
N GLU A 276 -10.34 15.51 14.89
CA GLU A 276 -11.81 15.45 14.95
C GLU A 276 -12.47 16.21 13.81
N THR A 277 -11.83 17.28 13.35
CA THR A 277 -12.29 18.15 12.25
C THR A 277 -11.90 17.62 10.86
N GLY A 278 -11.20 16.49 10.79
CA GLY A 278 -10.73 15.87 9.54
C GLY A 278 -9.47 16.50 8.95
N VAL A 279 -8.74 17.30 9.72
CA VAL A 279 -7.45 17.87 9.31
C VAL A 279 -6.35 16.84 9.54
N VAL A 280 -5.45 16.66 8.58
CA VAL A 280 -4.29 15.77 8.75
C VAL A 280 -3.38 16.28 9.86
N GLN A 281 -3.15 15.44 10.87
CA GLN A 281 -2.24 15.70 11.98
C GLN A 281 -0.83 15.15 11.70
N TRP A 282 -0.74 14.00 11.03
CA TRP A 282 0.51 13.34 10.71
C TRP A 282 0.35 12.39 9.52
N VAL A 283 1.46 12.17 8.81
CA VAL A 283 1.59 11.21 7.71
C VAL A 283 2.79 10.32 8.03
N ASP A 284 2.57 9.04 8.28
CA ASP A 284 3.59 8.08 8.69
C ASP A 284 3.78 7.04 7.58
N ARG A 285 4.90 7.17 6.85
CA ARG A 285 5.23 6.29 5.73
C ARG A 285 5.75 4.95 6.23
N ALA A 286 6.70 4.99 7.17
CA ALA A 286 7.41 3.81 7.65
C ALA A 286 6.48 2.78 8.32
N SER A 287 5.32 3.20 8.84
CA SER A 287 4.33 2.29 9.40
C SER A 287 3.83 1.24 8.40
N VAL A 288 3.64 1.60 7.13
CA VAL A 288 3.00 0.72 6.11
C VAL A 288 3.87 0.45 4.89
N VAL A 289 4.86 1.29 4.60
CA VAL A 289 5.71 1.14 3.41
C VAL A 289 6.84 0.16 3.68
N ARG A 290 7.04 -0.76 2.73
CA ARG A 290 8.17 -1.71 2.70
C ARG A 290 8.94 -1.56 1.41
N GLN A 291 10.21 -1.95 1.43
CA GLN A 291 11.01 -1.99 0.21
C GLN A 291 10.53 -3.12 -0.72
N GLY A 292 9.98 -2.71 -1.86
CA GLY A 292 9.54 -3.60 -2.93
C GLY A 292 10.68 -4.04 -3.86
N GLY A 293 10.40 -5.05 -4.69
CA GLY A 293 11.26 -5.48 -5.79
C GLY A 293 12.42 -6.41 -5.41
N ARG A 294 12.52 -6.86 -4.15
CA ARG A 294 13.50 -7.87 -3.75
C ARG A 294 12.97 -9.27 -4.04
N ALA A 295 13.80 -10.18 -4.50
CA ALA A 295 13.39 -11.58 -4.66
C ALA A 295 12.94 -12.18 -3.33
N LYS A 296 11.75 -12.79 -3.29
CA LYS A 296 11.26 -13.54 -2.12
C LYS A 296 12.06 -14.83 -1.95
N GLU A 297 12.29 -15.57 -3.02
CA GLU A 297 12.94 -16.87 -2.90
C GLU A 297 14.48 -16.77 -2.92
N ALA A 298 15.13 -17.58 -2.06
CA ALA A 298 16.59 -17.56 -1.93
C ALA A 298 17.31 -17.96 -3.22
N ARG A 299 16.72 -18.87 -4.02
CA ARG A 299 17.27 -19.24 -5.34
C ARG A 299 17.26 -18.10 -6.36
N LEU A 300 16.40 -17.09 -6.15
CA LEU A 300 16.32 -15.90 -7.00
C LEU A 300 17.26 -14.80 -6.48
N GLN A 301 17.69 -14.88 -5.22
CA GLN A 301 18.75 -14.04 -4.67
C GLN A 301 20.11 -14.65 -5.02
N ARG A 302 20.97 -13.92 -5.72
CA ARG A 302 22.39 -14.32 -5.91
C ARG A 302 23.21 -14.10 -4.63
N LEU A 303 22.67 -14.48 -3.46
CA LEU A 303 23.29 -14.27 -2.15
C LEU A 303 23.74 -15.59 -1.53
N ALA A 304 24.86 -15.54 -0.81
CA ALA A 304 25.49 -16.69 -0.17
C ALA A 304 24.60 -17.37 0.87
N VAL A 305 24.79 -18.68 1.02
CA VAL A 305 24.16 -19.53 2.04
C VAL A 305 24.36 -18.90 3.43
N GLY A 306 23.28 -18.61 4.16
CA GLY A 306 23.31 -18.08 5.53
C GLY A 306 22.83 -16.63 5.70
N ALA A 307 22.45 -15.92 4.63
CA ALA A 307 21.71 -14.66 4.78
C ALA A 307 20.34 -14.91 5.44
N LEU A 308 19.90 -14.00 6.33
CA LEU A 308 18.53 -13.96 6.87
C LEU A 308 17.56 -14.30 5.73
N GLY A 309 16.81 -15.40 5.89
CA GLY A 309 16.20 -16.11 4.77
C GLY A 309 15.52 -15.15 3.78
N ALA A 310 15.77 -15.35 2.49
CA ALA A 310 15.27 -14.52 1.39
C ALA A 310 13.77 -14.18 1.46
N ASN A 311 12.99 -15.04 2.14
CA ASN A 311 11.55 -14.95 2.32
C ASN A 311 11.11 -14.19 3.58
N SER A 312 12.04 -13.64 4.37
CA SER A 312 11.72 -13.05 5.67
C SER A 312 11.30 -11.60 5.50
N ARG A 313 10.07 -11.27 5.93
CA ARG A 313 9.63 -9.87 6.13
C ARG A 313 10.38 -9.20 7.29
N LEU A 314 11.07 -9.98 8.15
CA LEU A 314 11.70 -9.48 9.37
C LEU A 314 12.74 -8.37 9.14
N PRO A 315 13.67 -8.45 8.17
CA PRO A 315 14.62 -7.36 7.95
C PRO A 315 13.93 -6.06 7.52
N ALA A 316 12.93 -6.15 6.65
CA ALA A 316 12.14 -4.98 6.23
C ALA A 316 11.34 -4.40 7.41
N LEU A 317 10.82 -5.25 8.28
CA LEU A 317 10.10 -4.85 9.48
C LEU A 317 11.00 -4.21 10.55
N TRP A 318 12.23 -4.70 10.72
CA TRP A 318 13.22 -4.04 11.58
C TRP A 318 13.61 -2.67 11.05
N GLN A 319 13.85 -2.57 9.74
CA GLN A 319 14.10 -1.29 9.08
C GLN A 319 12.93 -0.32 9.28
N ALA A 320 11.69 -0.77 9.04
CA ALA A 320 10.48 0.03 9.22
C ALA A 320 10.31 0.56 10.65
N ARG A 321 10.62 -0.26 11.68
CA ARG A 321 10.59 0.18 13.09
C ARG A 321 11.59 1.30 13.37
N ILE A 322 12.80 1.22 12.80
CA ILE A 322 13.84 2.24 12.96
C ILE A 322 13.44 3.52 12.22
N GLU A 323 12.96 3.38 10.97
CA GLU A 323 12.54 4.50 10.13
C GLU A 323 11.33 5.23 10.72
N GLN A 324 10.36 4.51 11.29
CA GLN A 324 9.19 5.11 11.94
C GLN A 324 9.60 5.96 13.14
N PHE A 325 10.49 5.43 13.98
CA PHE A 325 11.03 6.18 15.11
C PHE A 325 11.79 7.42 14.64
N ALA A 326 12.68 7.27 13.64
CA ALA A 326 13.46 8.36 13.09
C ALA A 326 12.57 9.45 12.44
N GLN A 327 11.51 9.05 11.73
CA GLN A 327 10.57 9.98 11.10
C GLN A 327 9.83 10.81 12.16
N GLN A 328 9.28 10.17 13.17
CA GLN A 328 8.58 10.88 14.26
C GLN A 328 9.52 11.79 15.05
N MET A 329 10.78 11.36 15.25
CA MET A 329 11.82 12.20 15.86
C MET A 329 12.15 13.43 15.00
N ALA A 330 12.24 13.27 13.68
CA ALA A 330 12.55 14.36 12.74
C ALA A 330 11.42 15.39 12.61
N GLU A 331 10.17 14.98 12.87
CA GLU A 331 9.00 15.88 12.90
C GLU A 331 8.86 16.65 14.22
N THR A 332 9.71 16.38 15.22
CA THR A 332 9.71 17.12 16.49
C THR A 332 10.24 18.53 16.26
N PRO A 333 9.51 19.58 16.70
CA PRO A 333 9.92 20.97 16.48
C PRO A 333 11.21 21.31 17.24
N GLU A 334 12.00 22.24 16.67
CA GLU A 334 13.14 22.84 17.34
C GLU A 334 12.74 24.10 18.14
N PRO A 335 13.34 24.35 19.32
CA PRO A 335 14.33 23.54 20.00
C PRO A 335 13.74 22.25 20.60
N LEU A 336 14.55 21.18 20.63
CA LEU A 336 14.11 19.89 21.16
C LEU A 336 13.65 20.01 22.63
N PRO A 337 12.51 19.42 23.00
CA PRO A 337 12.03 19.43 24.37
C PRO A 337 12.93 18.59 25.29
N ALA A 338 12.70 18.71 26.60
CA ALA A 338 13.39 17.88 27.60
C ALA A 338 13.16 16.38 27.32
N PRO A 339 14.13 15.49 27.60
CA PRO A 339 14.07 14.09 27.16
C PRO A 339 12.86 13.29 27.66
N ASN A 340 12.35 13.62 28.84
CA ASN A 340 11.14 13.01 29.40
C ASN A 340 9.89 13.38 28.59
N VAL A 341 9.77 14.64 28.18
CA VAL A 341 8.66 15.12 27.31
C VAL A 341 8.83 14.59 25.89
N LEU A 342 10.07 14.48 25.42
CA LEU A 342 10.39 13.90 24.13
C LEU A 342 9.99 12.42 24.05
N ALA A 343 10.00 11.70 25.17
CA ALA A 343 9.61 10.30 25.25
C ALA A 343 8.08 10.08 25.26
N ASP A 344 7.29 11.09 25.63
CA ASP A 344 5.84 10.95 25.82
C ASP A 344 5.07 10.36 24.63
N PRO A 345 5.40 10.67 23.36
CA PRO A 345 4.70 10.10 22.21
C PRO A 345 4.99 8.61 21.96
N TYR A 346 6.01 8.03 22.61
CA TYR A 346 6.50 6.69 22.35
C TYR A 346 6.02 5.69 23.41
N LEU A 347 5.03 4.87 23.06
CA LEU A 347 4.60 3.75 23.88
C LEU A 347 5.58 2.57 23.77
N ARG A 348 6.11 2.36 22.57
CA ARG A 348 7.07 1.31 22.24
C ARG A 348 8.21 1.89 21.43
N LEU A 349 9.40 1.35 21.66
CA LEU A 349 10.63 1.78 21.00
C LEU A 349 11.17 0.65 20.11
N PRO A 350 11.86 0.98 19.01
CA PRO A 350 12.59 -0.01 18.23
C PRO A 350 13.76 -0.58 19.06
N PRO A 351 14.26 -1.78 18.73
CA PRO A 351 15.39 -2.39 19.43
C PRO A 351 16.69 -1.59 19.28
N CYS A 352 16.80 -0.77 18.23
CA CYS A 352 17.89 0.17 18.00
C CYS A 352 17.37 1.39 17.23
N GLY A 353 18.10 2.51 17.26
CA GLY A 353 17.70 3.73 16.57
C GLY A 353 18.66 4.89 16.81
N LEU A 354 18.45 5.98 16.08
CA LEU A 354 19.19 7.23 16.29
C LEU A 354 18.43 8.10 17.28
N MET A 355 19.13 8.58 18.31
CA MET A 355 18.57 9.47 19.31
C MET A 355 19.34 10.79 19.36
N PRO A 356 18.68 11.91 19.70
CA PRO A 356 19.36 13.17 19.94
C PRO A 356 20.35 13.04 21.09
N ARG A 357 21.44 13.82 21.02
CA ARG A 357 22.45 13.84 22.09
C ARG A 357 21.86 14.27 23.44
N SER A 358 20.87 15.17 23.43
CA SER A 358 20.18 15.64 24.64
C SER A 358 19.43 14.52 25.37
N ALA A 359 19.09 13.42 24.71
CA ALA A 359 18.34 12.33 25.31
C ALA A 359 19.20 11.45 26.25
N LEU A 360 20.53 11.57 26.19
CA LEU A 360 21.46 10.82 27.03
C LEU A 360 22.20 11.78 27.97
N ASP A 361 22.27 11.44 29.27
CA ASP A 361 23.19 12.11 30.17
C ASP A 361 24.59 11.51 29.98
N LEU A 362 25.46 12.27 29.31
CA LEU A 362 26.84 11.87 29.03
C LEU A 362 27.82 12.30 30.13
N SER A 363 27.36 13.03 31.17
CA SER A 363 28.25 13.56 32.21
C SER A 363 28.88 12.47 33.08
N THR A 364 28.21 11.32 33.20
CA THR A 364 28.62 10.18 34.03
C THR A 364 29.28 9.04 33.25
N VAL A 365 29.43 9.16 31.92
CA VAL A 365 29.98 8.11 31.04
C VAL A 365 31.37 7.64 31.44
N LEU A 366 32.19 8.54 31.99
CA LEU A 366 33.56 8.23 32.40
C LEU A 366 33.62 7.59 33.80
N THR A 367 32.56 7.67 34.59
CA THR A 367 32.53 7.24 35.99
C THR A 367 31.56 6.08 36.25
N GLN A 368 30.62 5.82 35.36
CA GLN A 368 29.66 4.72 35.45
C GLN A 368 29.54 3.97 34.12
N PRO A 369 29.49 2.63 34.14
CA PRO A 369 29.33 1.82 32.93
C PRO A 369 27.92 1.90 32.32
N THR A 370 26.93 2.36 33.10
CA THR A 370 25.53 2.45 32.69
C THR A 370 25.16 3.91 32.39
N LEU A 371 24.79 4.18 31.14
CA LEU A 371 24.19 5.45 30.76
C LEU A 371 22.81 5.58 31.40
N SER A 372 22.59 6.70 32.10
CA SER A 372 21.24 7.09 32.53
C SER A 372 20.61 7.98 31.47
N SER A 373 19.32 7.80 31.22
CA SER A 373 18.58 8.59 30.25
C SER A 373 17.16 8.79 30.76
N PRO A 374 16.72 10.05 30.95
CA PRO A 374 15.34 10.35 31.32
C PRO A 374 14.33 10.14 30.17
N PHE A 375 14.82 9.75 28.99
CA PHE A 375 13.97 9.36 27.86
C PHE A 375 13.39 7.95 28.04
N PHE A 376 14.15 7.02 28.63
CA PHE A 376 13.68 5.65 28.81
C PHE A 376 12.95 5.48 30.14
N PRO A 377 11.90 4.64 30.21
CA PRO A 377 11.31 4.24 31.47
C PRO A 377 12.34 3.64 32.43
N PRO A 378 12.18 3.81 33.76
CA PRO A 378 13.09 3.23 34.74
C PRO A 378 13.18 1.70 34.57
N GLY A 379 14.41 1.19 34.41
CA GLY A 379 14.70 -0.23 34.17
C GLY A 379 15.09 -0.59 32.73
N LEU A 380 14.93 0.34 31.77
CA LEU A 380 15.47 0.21 30.41
C LEU A 380 16.74 1.05 30.28
N GLY A 381 17.86 0.41 29.93
CA GLY A 381 19.15 1.08 29.72
C GLY A 381 19.49 1.20 28.23
N ALA A 382 20.28 2.21 27.87
CA ALA A 382 20.87 2.33 26.54
C ALA A 382 22.35 1.91 26.60
N THR A 383 22.79 1.03 25.70
CA THR A 383 24.21 0.74 25.50
C THR A 383 24.69 1.50 24.27
N PRO A 384 25.62 2.47 24.40
CA PRO A 384 26.12 3.22 23.27
C PRO A 384 27.03 2.32 22.44
N VAL A 385 26.70 2.11 21.17
CA VAL A 385 27.63 1.48 20.21
C VAL A 385 28.35 2.62 19.50
N ALA A 386 29.60 2.87 19.90
CA ALA A 386 30.43 3.87 19.26
C ALA A 386 30.67 3.48 17.80
N ARG A 387 30.21 4.32 16.87
CA ARG A 387 30.60 4.21 15.46
C ARG A 387 32.10 4.54 15.40
N ARG A 388 32.97 3.54 15.21
CA ARG A 388 34.39 3.79 14.94
C ARG A 388 34.47 4.67 13.69
N GLY A 389 34.72 5.96 13.90
CA GLY A 389 35.03 6.87 12.82
C GLY A 389 36.32 6.39 12.16
N GLY A 390 36.25 6.02 10.88
CA GLY A 390 37.43 5.84 10.06
C GLY A 390 38.08 7.22 9.84
N GLY A 391 38.96 7.61 10.75
CA GLY A 391 39.95 8.66 10.50
C GLY A 391 41.18 8.04 9.82
N PRO A 392 41.85 8.77 8.92
CA PRO A 392 42.97 8.24 8.16
C PRO A 392 44.12 7.89 9.10
N GLY A 393 44.64 6.66 8.99
CA GLY A 393 45.81 6.24 9.73
C GLY A 393 47.01 7.10 9.33
N VAL A 394 47.46 7.94 10.25
CA VAL A 394 48.82 8.48 10.21
C VAL A 394 49.73 7.34 10.65
N SER A 395 50.34 6.68 9.66
CA SER A 395 51.47 5.79 9.89
C SER A 395 52.67 6.62 10.34
N GLY A 396 52.87 6.71 11.65
CA GLY A 396 54.16 7.06 12.22
C GLY A 396 55.06 5.83 12.16
N SER A 397 55.89 5.75 11.11
CA SER A 397 57.04 4.86 11.04
C SER A 397 58.09 5.31 12.05
N GLY A 398 58.36 4.47 13.05
CA GLY A 398 59.55 4.50 13.87
C GLY A 398 60.38 3.26 13.56
N GLU A 399 61.57 3.51 13.01
CA GLU A 399 62.71 2.63 12.67
C GLU A 399 62.56 1.61 11.53
#